data_AF-A0A235IWV1-F1
#
_entry.id   AF-A0A235IWV1-F1
#
_cell.length_a   1.000
_cell.length_b   1.000
_cell.length_c   1.000
_cell.angle_alpha   90.00
_cell.angle_beta   90.00
_cell.angle_gamma   90.00
#
_symmetry.space_group_name_H-M   'P 1'
#
loop_
_entity.id
_entity.type
_entity.pdbx_description
1 polymer ?
#
loop_
_entity_poly.entity_id
_entity_poly.type
_entity_poly.pdbx_seq_one_letter_code
_entity_poly.pdbx_strand_id
1 'polypeptide(L)'
;MARTPNEYSVYLLLESGHREEVRFPTIQEFQKWYSGELVPKSASNDFISVPIKNIQGEYMVIRPSRIVAIRVEPVFSSSVERFN
;
A
#
# COMPACT_ATOMS: atom_id res chain seq x y z
N MET A 1 16.73 1.47 21.26
CA MET A 1 16.31 2.45 20.24
C MET A 1 15.34 1.75 19.31
N ALA A 2 14.15 2.31 19.05
CA ALA A 2 13.20 1.67 18.13
C ALA A 2 13.81 1.64 16.71
N ARG A 3 13.72 0.49 16.02
CA ARG A 3 14.24 0.35 14.67
C ARG A 3 13.41 1.24 13.73
N THR A 4 14.05 2.05 12.89
CA THR A 4 13.37 2.83 11.84
C THR A 4 13.08 1.93 10.65
N PRO A 5 11.82 1.83 10.18
CA PRO A 5 11.50 1.10 8.95
C PRO A 5 12.07 1.78 7.71
N ASN A 6 12.42 1.02 6.68
CA ASN A 6 12.86 1.59 5.41
C ASN A 6 11.70 1.91 4.48
N GLU A 7 10.62 1.13 4.59
CA GLU A 7 9.41 1.25 3.82
C GLU A 7 8.26 0.54 4.55
N TYR A 8 7.07 0.66 3.99
CA TYR A 8 5.86 0.03 4.50
C TYR A 8 5.17 -0.75 3.38
N SER A 9 4.97 -2.05 3.61
CA SER A 9 4.13 -2.88 2.74
C SER A 9 2.68 -2.66 3.12
N VAL A 10 1.88 -2.20 2.16
CA VAL A 10 0.43 -1.99 2.27
C VAL A 10 -0.26 -3.07 1.45
N TYR A 11 -0.94 -3.98 2.15
CA TYR A 11 -1.73 -5.03 1.54
C TYR A 11 -3.17 -4.59 1.41
N LEU A 12 -3.66 -4.49 0.17
CA LEU A 12 -5.05 -4.24 -0.16
C LEU A 12 -5.74 -5.58 -0.38
N LEU A 13 -6.69 -5.93 0.49
CA LEU A 13 -7.49 -7.13 0.36
C LEU A 13 -8.75 -6.77 -0.40
N LEU A 14 -8.96 -7.41 -1.55
CA LEU A 14 -10.09 -7.15 -2.43
C LEU A 14 -11.20 -8.17 -2.20
N GLU A 15 -12.44 -7.76 -2.42
CA GLU A 15 -13.64 -8.61 -2.30
C GLU A 15 -13.57 -9.88 -3.17
N SER A 16 -12.86 -9.83 -4.30
CA SER A 16 -12.61 -10.96 -5.18
C SER A 16 -11.64 -12.02 -4.61
N GLY A 17 -11.05 -11.77 -3.45
CA GLY A 17 -10.05 -12.63 -2.82
C GLY A 17 -8.60 -12.33 -3.24
N HIS A 18 -8.40 -11.40 -4.18
CA HIS A 18 -7.06 -10.93 -4.55
C HIS A 18 -6.45 -10.08 -3.43
N ARG A 19 -5.13 -10.20 -3.27
CA ARG A 19 -4.32 -9.38 -2.36
C ARG A 19 -3.23 -8.70 -3.15
N GLU A 20 -3.29 -7.38 -3.20
CA GLU A 20 -2.26 -6.56 -3.84
C GLU A 20 -1.34 -5.94 -2.79
N GLU A 21 -0.02 -5.99 -3.03
CA GLU A 21 0.99 -5.37 -2.18
C GLU A 21 1.53 -4.11 -2.84
N VAL A 22 1.50 -3.00 -2.10
CA VAL A 22 2.03 -1.70 -2.52
C VAL A 22 3.04 -1.20 -1.49
N ARG A 23 4.20 -0.71 -1.94
CA ARG A 23 5.25 -0.19 -1.06
C ARG A 23 5.17 1.32 -0.94
N PHE A 24 5.08 1.81 0.30
CA PHE A 24 5.18 3.23 0.63
C PHE A 24 6.53 3.52 1.30
N PRO A 25 7.24 4.62 0.95
CA PRO A 25 8.52 4.96 1.55
C PRO A 25 8.41 5.32 3.04
N THR A 26 7.30 5.95 3.40
CA THR A 26 7.03 6.40 4.77
C THR A 26 5.60 6.12 5.15
N ILE A 27 5.34 5.97 6.45
CA ILE A 27 3.97 5.81 6.94
C ILE A 27 3.14 7.08 6.70
N GLN A 28 3.78 8.25 6.68
CA GLN A 28 3.13 9.53 6.44
C GLN A 28 2.58 9.62 5.00
N GLU A 29 3.32 9.11 4.02
CA GLU A 29 2.83 9.05 2.63
C GLU A 29 1.61 8.14 2.50
N PHE A 30 1.64 6.96 3.16
CA PHE A 30 0.45 6.11 3.24
C PHE A 30 -0.72 6.82 3.91
N GLN A 31 -0.51 7.45 5.07
CA GLN A 31 -1.54 8.16 5.82
C GLN A 31 -2.16 9.30 5.01
N LYS A 32 -1.35 10.03 4.24
CA LYS A 32 -1.80 11.10 3.35
C LYS A 32 -2.72 10.56 2.26
N TRP A 33 -2.33 9.48 1.58
CA TRP A 33 -3.17 8.86 0.56
C TRP A 33 -4.44 8.24 1.16
N TYR A 34 -4.30 7.51 2.27
CA TYR A 34 -5.41 6.86 2.97
C TYR A 34 -6.47 7.87 3.40
N SER A 35 -6.09 8.93 4.11
CA SER A 35 -7.04 9.93 4.61
C SER A 35 -7.49 10.94 3.55
N GLY A 36 -6.64 11.27 2.57
CA GLY A 36 -6.91 12.30 1.57
C GLY A 36 -7.64 11.79 0.33
N GLU A 37 -7.44 10.54 -0.07
CA GLU A 37 -8.03 9.99 -1.29
C GLU A 37 -8.93 8.78 -1.03
N LEU A 38 -8.44 7.80 -0.29
CA LEU A 38 -9.16 6.53 -0.15
C LEU A 38 -10.40 6.65 0.75
N VAL A 39 -10.25 7.12 1.99
CA VAL A 39 -11.34 7.22 2.97
C VAL A 39 -12.51 8.09 2.48
N PRO A 40 -12.27 9.30 1.92
CA PRO A 40 -13.35 10.14 1.40
C PRO A 40 -14.15 9.48 0.27
N LYS A 41 -13.53 8.54 -0.45
CA LYS A 41 -14.13 7.80 -1.57
C LYS A 41 -14.43 6.35 -1.22
N SER A 42 -14.42 5.96 0.06
CA SER A 42 -14.51 4.55 0.50
C SER A 42 -15.70 3.77 -0.07
N ALA A 43 -16.84 4.44 -0.31
CA ALA A 43 -18.02 3.82 -0.93
C ALA A 43 -18.09 3.98 -2.46
N SER A 44 -17.14 4.66 -3.08
CA SER A 44 -17.15 4.95 -4.51
C SER A 44 -16.80 3.72 -5.36
N ASN A 45 -17.51 3.58 -6.47
CA ASN A 45 -17.20 2.62 -7.53
C ASN A 45 -16.29 3.22 -8.63
N ASP A 46 -15.93 4.50 -8.50
CA ASP A 46 -14.95 5.15 -9.37
C ASP A 46 -13.54 4.66 -9.07
N PHE A 47 -12.68 4.76 -10.07
CA PHE A 47 -11.27 4.47 -9.90
C PHE A 47 -10.56 5.61 -9.18
N ILE A 48 -9.69 5.24 -8.24
CA ILE A 48 -8.69 6.14 -7.66
C ILE A 48 -7.29 5.63 -7.97
N SER A 49 -6.33 6.55 -8.04
CA SER A 49 -4.92 6.22 -8.16
C SER A 49 -4.41 5.54 -6.90
N VAL A 50 -3.55 4.54 -7.07
CA VAL A 50 -2.74 4.00 -5.98
C VAL A 50 -1.28 4.41 -6.22
N PRO A 51 -0.61 5.08 -5.26
CA PRO A 51 0.80 5.41 -5.38
C PRO A 51 1.64 4.13 -5.41
N ILE A 52 2.15 3.75 -6.57
CA ILE A 52 3.07 2.62 -6.72
C ILE A 52 4.45 3.12 -7.12
N LYS A 53 5.50 2.49 -6.59
CA LYS A 53 6.89 2.93 -6.78
C LYS A 53 7.72 2.03 -7.70
N ASN A 54 7.14 0.94 -8.19
CA ASN A 54 7.93 -0.22 -8.55
C ASN A 54 8.51 -0.16 -9.97
N ILE A 55 7.86 0.50 -10.93
CA ILE A 55 8.28 0.50 -12.34
C ILE A 55 7.89 1.82 -13.05
N GLN A 56 8.81 2.36 -13.85
CA GLN A 56 8.57 3.55 -14.67
C GLN A 56 7.50 3.27 -15.74
N GLY A 57 6.43 4.07 -15.77
CA GLY A 57 5.33 3.90 -16.71
C GLY A 57 4.20 2.98 -16.23
N GLU A 58 4.31 2.41 -15.02
CA GLU A 58 3.20 1.71 -14.39
C GLU A 58 2.28 2.67 -13.64
N TYR A 59 1.00 2.32 -13.64
CA TYR A 59 -0.04 3.03 -12.92
C TYR A 59 -1.09 2.03 -12.44
N MET A 60 -1.48 2.13 -11.17
CA MET A 60 -2.48 1.26 -10.57
C MET A 60 -3.70 2.09 -10.19
N VAL A 61 -4.88 1.56 -10.52
CA VAL A 61 -6.15 2.08 -10.03
C VAL A 61 -6.95 1.01 -9.33
N ILE A 62 -7.69 1.43 -8.31
CA ILE A 62 -8.60 0.56 -7.58
C ILE A 62 -9.95 1.23 -7.41
N ARG A 63 -10.98 0.41 -7.21
CA ARG A 63 -12.28 0.87 -6.73
C ARG A 63 -12.28 0.78 -5.21
N PRO A 64 -12.36 1.90 -4.47
CA PRO A 64 -12.36 1.88 -3.01
C PRO A 64 -13.43 0.95 -2.41
N SER A 65 -14.61 0.92 -3.02
CA SER A 65 -15.74 0.08 -2.58
C SER A 65 -15.47 -1.43 -2.61
N ARG A 66 -14.38 -1.87 -3.23
CA ARG A 66 -14.00 -3.29 -3.35
C ARG A 66 -12.87 -3.70 -2.40
N ILE A 67 -12.36 -2.77 -1.60
CA ILE A 67 -11.35 -3.06 -0.56
C ILE A 67 -12.09 -3.51 0.70
N VAL A 68 -11.84 -4.74 1.13
CA VAL A 68 -12.47 -5.30 2.34
C VAL A 68 -11.59 -5.14 3.58
N ALA A 69 -10.28 -5.02 3.40
CA ALA A 69 -9.34 -4.76 4.49
C ALA A 69 -8.02 -4.19 3.97
N ILE A 70 -7.30 -3.51 4.86
CA ILE A 70 -5.96 -2.98 4.61
C ILE A 70 -5.06 -3.40 5.76
N ARG A 71 -3.92 -4.02 5.44
CA ARG A 71 -2.86 -4.34 6.41
C ARG A 71 -1.62 -3.55 6.05
N VAL A 72 -1.03 -2.87 7.03
CA VAL A 72 0.18 -2.06 6.84
C VAL A 72 1.29 -2.59 7.72
N GLU A 73 2.44 -2.88 7.14
CA GLU A 73 3.57 -3.48 7.84
C GLU A 73 4.86 -2.71 7.63
N PRO A 74 5.62 -2.39 8.69
CA PRO A 74 6.96 -1.84 8.52
C PRO A 74 7.90 -2.91 7.97
N VAL A 75 8.63 -2.57 6.91
CA VAL A 75 9.68 -3.42 6.34
C VAL A 75 11.03 -2.85 6.77
N PHE A 76 11.85 -3.72 7.34
CA PHE A 76 13.20 -3.39 7.75
C PHE A 76 14.17 -4.19 6.90
N SER A 77 15.04 -3.53 6.13
CA SER A 77 16.17 -4.26 5.55
C SER A 77 17.03 -4.77 6.69
N SER A 78 17.21 -6.08 6.75
CA SER A 78 18.33 -6.69 7.46
C SER A 78 19.44 -6.93 6.46
N SER A 79 20.69 -6.69 6.84
CA SER A 79 21.87 -6.92 6.01
C SER A 79 22.20 -8.41 5.76
N VAL A 80 21.19 -9.29 5.63
CA VAL A 80 21.44 -10.71 5.34
C VAL A 80 20.42 -11.23 4.35
N GLU A 81 20.74 -11.10 3.05
CA GLU A 81 20.32 -12.10 2.07
C GLU A 81 21.04 -13.41 2.43
N ARG A 82 20.34 -14.35 3.07
CA ARG A 82 20.81 -15.75 3.06
C ARG A 82 20.28 -16.38 1.78
N PHE A 83 21.05 -16.28 0.71
CA PHE A 83 20.98 -17.28 -0.35
C PHE A 83 21.54 -18.59 0.24
N ASN A 84 20.65 -19.55 0.50
CA ASN A 84 21.00 -20.96 0.61
C ASN A 84 20.34 -21.68 -0.55
#